data_AF-A0A7C3YCG7-F1
#
_entry.id   AF-A0A7C3YCG7-F1
#
_cell.length_a   1.000
_cell.length_b   1.000
_cell.length_c   1.000
_cell.angle_alpha   90.00
_cell.angle_beta   90.00
_cell.angle_gamma   90.00
#
_symmetry.space_group_name_H-M   'P 1'
#
loop_
_entity.id
_entity.type
_entity.pdbx_description
1 polymer ?
#
loop_
_entity_poly.entity_id
_entity_poly.type
_entity_poly.pdbx_seq_one_letter_code
_entity_poly.pdbx_strand_id
1 'polypeptide(L)'
;MPTLHSRFKENASMRVYLDYAATTPVKKEVLEAMRPFFSEDFGNPSSIHAWGQSARRAVDEARAQIAQFLNCRSEEIIFTGSGSEADNLAITGVIAQISKSKFLISKQIPNSKSQNQKPHIITSAFEHHAVLKTCEDLEKRGLATVTYIRPNNEGIVEPEKIKKAIRPNTVLVSIMYVNNEIGTIQPIREIGKMIESENRKKLKENRNQYRKQKIENATSNFKQPFSQIYLHTDAVQAAESLPMDVDYLHVDMLTIAGHKIGAPKGIGLLYVRRGTPLAPMIHGGEQESGRRAGTENVPSIVGLAEAIRQIQKAK
;
A
#
# COMPACT_ATOMS: atom_id res chain seq x y z
N MET A 1 6.60 -17.93 38.99
CA MET A 1 6.88 -18.47 37.64
C MET A 1 7.92 -17.58 36.98
N PRO A 2 9.05 -18.11 36.46
CA PRO A 2 9.95 -17.31 35.63
C PRO A 2 9.15 -16.77 34.45
N THR A 3 9.31 -15.49 34.10
CA THR A 3 8.72 -14.95 32.87
C THR A 3 9.26 -15.76 31.67
N LEU A 4 8.48 -15.91 30.60
CA LEU A 4 8.96 -16.53 29.35
C LEU A 4 10.34 -15.97 28.93
N HIS A 5 10.53 -14.67 29.14
CA HIS A 5 11.78 -13.97 28.88
C HIS A 5 12.98 -14.47 29.71
N SER A 6 12.77 -14.77 30.99
CA SER A 6 13.84 -15.24 31.89
C SER A 6 14.38 -16.64 31.53
N ARG A 7 13.62 -17.44 30.77
CA ARG A 7 14.03 -18.79 30.32
C ARG A 7 15.08 -18.78 29.20
N PHE A 8 15.33 -17.62 28.57
CA PHE A 8 16.24 -17.50 27.42
C PHE A 8 17.54 -16.75 27.73
N LYS A 9 17.78 -16.37 28.99
CA LYS A 9 18.94 -15.55 29.41
C LYS A 9 20.19 -16.35 29.82
N GLU A 10 20.19 -17.68 29.75
CA GLU A 10 21.39 -18.47 30.06
C GLU A 10 22.39 -18.42 28.89
N ASN A 11 23.62 -18.03 29.21
CA ASN A 11 24.78 -17.78 28.34
C ASN A 11 24.74 -16.49 27.50
N ALA A 12 25.05 -15.36 28.15
CA ALA A 12 25.34 -14.09 27.50
C ALA A 12 26.79 -14.07 26.95
N SER A 13 27.02 -14.79 25.86
CA SER A 13 28.06 -14.37 24.90
C SER A 13 27.58 -13.09 24.20
N MET A 14 28.50 -12.23 23.75
CA MET A 14 28.16 -11.04 22.97
C MET A 14 27.42 -11.47 21.70
N ARG A 15 26.10 -11.28 21.65
CA ARG A 15 25.29 -11.57 20.47
C ARG A 15 25.28 -10.34 19.56
N VAL A 16 25.83 -10.46 18.37
CA VAL A 16 25.76 -9.43 17.32
C VAL A 16 24.59 -9.76 16.39
N TYR A 17 23.68 -8.81 16.18
CA TYR A 17 22.51 -8.98 15.30
C TYR A 17 22.72 -8.20 13.99
N LEU A 18 22.95 -8.92 12.89
CA LEU A 18 23.21 -8.36 11.55
C LEU A 18 22.09 -8.70 10.57
N ASP A 19 20.83 -8.67 11.04
CA ASP A 19 19.66 -9.07 10.26
C ASP A 19 18.49 -8.06 10.37
N TYR A 20 18.84 -6.77 10.39
CA TYR A 20 17.85 -5.67 10.47
C TYR A 20 16.91 -5.65 9.25
N ALA A 21 17.38 -6.17 8.11
CA ALA A 21 16.56 -6.39 6.93
C ALA A 21 15.39 -7.34 7.20
N ALA A 22 15.49 -8.30 8.14
CA ALA A 22 14.37 -9.14 8.54
C ALA A 22 13.46 -8.45 9.58
N THR A 23 14.02 -7.89 10.65
CA THR A 23 13.27 -7.08 11.62
C THR A 23 14.21 -6.27 12.50
N THR A 24 13.72 -5.18 13.06
CA THR A 24 14.46 -4.38 14.05
C THR A 24 13.93 -4.61 15.47
N PRO A 25 14.75 -4.37 16.51
CA PRO A 25 14.23 -4.18 17.87
C PRO A 25 13.33 -2.94 17.92
N VAL A 26 12.37 -2.93 18.85
CA VAL A 26 11.56 -1.72 19.11
C VAL A 26 12.47 -0.68 19.77
N LYS A 27 12.47 0.56 19.25
CA LYS A 27 13.25 1.67 19.82
C LYS A 27 12.71 2.00 21.22
N LYS A 28 13.58 2.47 22.13
CA LYS A 28 13.19 2.74 23.51
C LYS A 28 12.09 3.80 23.59
N GLU A 29 12.25 4.87 22.82
CA GLU A 29 11.32 6.00 22.75
C GLU A 29 9.96 5.56 22.21
N VAL A 30 9.97 4.62 21.27
CA VAL A 30 8.74 3.97 20.75
C VAL A 30 8.04 3.19 21.86
N LEU A 31 8.77 2.35 22.59
CA LEU A 31 8.18 1.57 23.69
C LEU A 31 7.57 2.47 24.77
N GLU A 32 8.27 3.55 25.13
CA GLU A 32 7.76 4.52 26.12
C GLU A 32 6.51 5.24 25.61
N ALA A 33 6.44 5.62 24.33
CA ALA A 33 5.26 6.24 23.73
C ALA A 33 4.04 5.29 23.71
N MET A 34 4.27 3.99 23.52
CA MET A 34 3.20 2.99 23.52
C MET A 34 2.63 2.71 24.91
N ARG A 35 3.47 2.83 25.96
CA ARG A 35 3.18 2.29 27.30
C ARG A 35 1.84 2.76 27.90
N PRO A 36 1.47 4.05 27.87
CA PRO A 36 0.22 4.53 28.50
C PRO A 36 -1.02 3.85 27.92
N PHE A 37 -1.04 3.54 26.63
CA PHE A 37 -2.19 2.98 25.92
C PHE A 37 -2.46 1.50 26.23
N PHE A 38 -1.58 0.84 27.00
CA PHE A 38 -1.84 -0.52 27.49
C PHE A 38 -2.60 -0.56 28.83
N SER A 39 -2.57 0.52 29.62
CA SER A 39 -3.10 0.50 31.00
C SER A 39 -3.83 1.76 31.43
N GLU A 40 -3.35 2.94 31.06
CA GLU A 40 -3.91 4.23 31.51
C GLU A 40 -4.92 4.75 30.47
N ASP A 41 -4.54 4.79 29.19
CA ASP A 41 -5.32 5.26 28.04
C ASP A 41 -5.81 4.11 27.15
N PHE A 42 -6.33 3.03 27.76
CA PHE A 42 -6.71 1.78 27.09
C PHE A 42 -8.06 1.82 26.33
N GLY A 43 -8.66 2.99 26.19
CA GLY A 43 -10.02 3.14 25.67
C GLY A 43 -10.19 2.62 24.23
N ASN A 44 -11.41 2.18 23.90
CA ASN A 44 -11.77 1.87 22.51
C ASN A 44 -11.99 3.19 21.74
N PRO A 45 -11.25 3.47 20.63
CA PRO A 45 -11.41 4.70 19.84
C PRO A 45 -12.81 4.92 19.23
N SER A 46 -13.66 3.90 19.21
CA SER A 46 -15.06 4.02 18.77
C SER A 46 -16.01 4.47 19.89
N SER A 47 -15.56 4.55 21.14
CA SER A 47 -16.39 4.93 22.28
C SER A 47 -16.47 6.45 22.46
N ILE A 48 -17.65 6.94 22.87
CA ILE A 48 -17.91 8.37 23.08
C ILE A 48 -17.46 8.91 24.44
N HIS A 49 -17.08 8.06 25.40
CA HIS A 49 -16.64 8.47 26.74
C HIS A 49 -15.17 8.95 26.74
N ALA A 50 -14.73 9.58 27.84
CA ALA A 50 -13.40 10.19 27.96
C ALA A 50 -12.24 9.28 27.50
N TRP A 51 -12.18 8.02 27.96
CA TRP A 51 -11.14 7.09 27.52
C TRP A 51 -11.17 6.79 26.01
N GLY A 52 -12.36 6.70 25.39
CA GLY A 52 -12.48 6.46 23.95
C GLY A 52 -12.09 7.69 23.13
N GLN A 53 -12.45 8.88 23.62
CA GLN A 53 -12.03 10.15 23.02
C GLN A 53 -10.50 10.36 23.12
N SER A 54 -9.89 9.98 24.26
CA SER A 54 -8.42 10.00 24.44
C SER A 54 -7.73 9.09 23.42
N ALA A 55 -8.19 7.85 23.32
CA ALA A 55 -7.66 6.87 22.38
C ALA A 55 -7.88 7.27 20.90
N ARG A 56 -9.04 7.83 20.55
CA ARG A 56 -9.32 8.38 19.21
C ARG A 56 -8.36 9.51 18.88
N ARG A 57 -8.16 10.46 19.80
CA ARG A 57 -7.21 11.57 19.62
C ARG A 57 -5.80 11.05 19.33
N ALA A 58 -5.34 10.04 20.06
CA ALA A 58 -4.02 9.44 19.83
C ALA A 58 -3.89 8.82 18.43
N VAL A 59 -4.93 8.15 17.93
CA VAL A 59 -4.97 7.63 16.55
C VAL A 59 -4.92 8.77 15.52
N ASP A 60 -5.68 9.84 15.73
CA ASP A 60 -5.76 10.96 14.80
C ASP A 60 -4.45 11.77 14.77
N GLU A 61 -3.81 11.98 15.93
CA GLU A 61 -2.49 12.62 16.03
C GLU A 61 -1.41 11.77 15.35
N ALA A 62 -1.39 10.46 15.59
CA ALA A 62 -0.48 9.53 14.92
C ALA A 62 -0.67 9.58 13.40
N ARG A 63 -1.93 9.60 12.93
CA ARG A 63 -2.26 9.69 11.50
C ARG A 63 -1.81 11.02 10.89
N ALA A 64 -2.01 12.14 11.58
CA ALA A 64 -1.57 13.46 11.13
C ALA A 64 -0.05 13.54 11.01
N GLN A 65 0.69 13.00 11.98
CA GLN A 65 2.14 12.99 11.96
C GLN A 65 2.70 12.15 10.80
N ILE A 66 2.12 10.97 10.54
CA ILE A 66 2.50 10.11 9.41
C ILE A 66 2.15 10.76 8.08
N ALA A 67 0.99 11.43 7.99
CA ALA A 67 0.59 12.15 6.80
C ALA A 67 1.57 13.28 6.46
N GLN A 68 2.09 14.00 7.47
CA GLN A 68 3.16 14.97 7.28
C GLN A 68 4.44 14.33 6.75
N PHE A 69 4.84 13.17 7.27
CA PHE A 69 6.02 12.43 6.78
C PHE A 69 5.91 12.01 5.32
N LEU A 70 4.71 11.62 4.88
CA LEU A 70 4.44 11.20 3.51
C LEU A 70 4.07 12.35 2.57
N ASN A 71 3.93 13.58 3.08
CA ASN A 71 3.38 14.73 2.34
C ASN A 71 2.00 14.44 1.73
N CYS A 72 1.08 13.93 2.55
CA CYS A 72 -0.29 13.60 2.13
C CYS A 72 -1.34 14.09 3.12
N ARG A 73 -2.63 13.83 2.82
CA ARG A 73 -3.71 14.10 3.77
C ARG A 73 -3.87 12.94 4.75
N SER A 74 -4.37 13.24 5.95
CA SER A 74 -4.59 12.22 6.98
C SER A 74 -5.56 11.14 6.53
N GLU A 75 -6.63 11.49 5.79
CA GLU A 75 -7.63 10.52 5.31
C GLU A 75 -7.09 9.55 4.25
N GLU A 76 -5.90 9.81 3.72
CA GLU A 76 -5.20 8.94 2.76
C GLU A 76 -4.41 7.82 3.45
N ILE A 77 -4.31 7.82 4.78
CA ILE A 77 -3.64 6.78 5.56
C ILE A 77 -4.65 5.75 6.05
N ILE A 78 -4.32 4.46 5.88
CA ILE A 78 -5.05 3.33 6.48
C ILE A 78 -4.06 2.54 7.35
N PHE A 79 -4.37 2.35 8.63
CA PHE A 79 -3.61 1.45 9.49
C PHE A 79 -3.99 -0.01 9.24
N THR A 80 -2.98 -0.88 9.17
CA THR A 80 -3.11 -2.32 8.95
C THR A 80 -2.33 -3.10 10.02
N GLY A 81 -2.57 -4.40 10.13
CA GLY A 81 -1.82 -5.26 11.06
C GLY A 81 -0.39 -5.57 10.61
N SER A 82 -0.01 -5.29 9.36
CA SER A 82 1.34 -5.53 8.82
C SER A 82 1.54 -4.92 7.43
N GLY A 83 2.78 -4.88 6.96
CA GLY A 83 3.08 -4.59 5.54
C GLY A 83 2.41 -5.59 4.61
N SER A 84 2.40 -6.89 4.94
CA SER A 84 1.72 -7.90 4.13
C SER A 84 0.22 -7.65 3.98
N GLU A 85 -0.46 -7.22 5.05
CA GLU A 85 -1.88 -6.83 4.99
C GLU A 85 -2.07 -5.59 4.10
N ALA A 86 -1.17 -4.61 4.19
CA ALA A 86 -1.21 -3.41 3.36
C ALA A 86 -1.01 -3.72 1.87
N ASP A 87 -0.02 -4.54 1.49
CA ASP A 87 0.19 -4.97 0.10
C ASP A 87 -1.00 -5.73 -0.45
N ASN A 88 -1.56 -6.64 0.37
CA ASN A 88 -2.75 -7.40 0.00
C ASN A 88 -3.94 -6.48 -0.23
N LEU A 89 -4.15 -5.50 0.64
CA LEU A 89 -5.21 -4.50 0.52
C LEU A 89 -5.01 -3.63 -0.74
N ALA A 90 -3.78 -3.16 -0.99
CA ALA A 90 -3.46 -2.35 -2.16
C ALA A 90 -3.80 -3.09 -3.47
N ILE A 91 -3.37 -4.34 -3.59
CA ILE A 91 -3.54 -5.11 -4.82
C ILE A 91 -4.96 -5.65 -4.93
N THR A 92 -5.41 -6.45 -3.95
CA THR A 92 -6.73 -7.10 -3.99
C THR A 92 -7.85 -6.07 -3.90
N GLY A 93 -7.70 -5.03 -3.09
CA GLY A 93 -8.69 -3.97 -2.91
C GLY A 93 -8.91 -3.18 -4.20
N VAL A 94 -7.84 -2.81 -4.93
CA VAL A 94 -7.95 -2.16 -6.24
C VAL A 94 -8.66 -3.06 -7.24
N ILE A 95 -8.20 -4.30 -7.38
CA ILE A 95 -8.80 -5.23 -8.34
C ILE A 95 -10.26 -5.51 -8.03
N ALA A 96 -10.62 -5.72 -6.77
CA ALA A 96 -12.00 -5.94 -6.35
C ALA A 96 -12.89 -4.72 -6.63
N GLN A 97 -12.42 -3.50 -6.33
CA GLN A 97 -13.22 -2.29 -6.56
C GLN A 97 -13.41 -2.01 -8.05
N ILE A 98 -12.35 -2.15 -8.84
CA ILE A 98 -12.41 -2.02 -10.29
C ILE A 98 -13.36 -3.06 -10.88
N SER A 99 -13.30 -4.30 -10.40
CA SER A 99 -14.15 -5.41 -10.85
C SER A 99 -15.63 -5.24 -10.50
N LYS A 100 -15.94 -4.58 -9.38
CA LYS A 100 -17.33 -4.28 -8.95
C LYS A 100 -17.97 -3.14 -9.73
N SER A 101 -17.16 -2.21 -10.25
CA SER A 101 -17.68 -1.01 -10.90
C SER A 101 -18.32 -1.34 -12.25
N LYS A 102 -19.65 -1.48 -12.25
CA LYS A 102 -20.52 -1.52 -13.43
C LYS A 102 -20.29 -0.31 -14.36
N PHE A 103 -19.84 0.84 -13.85
CA PHE A 103 -19.52 1.99 -14.71
C PHE A 103 -18.17 1.84 -15.44
N LEU A 104 -17.20 1.15 -14.82
CA LEU A 104 -15.90 0.83 -15.45
C LEU A 104 -15.95 -0.42 -16.34
N ILE A 105 -16.93 -1.31 -16.13
CA ILE A 105 -17.00 -2.63 -16.81
C ILE A 105 -18.30 -2.84 -17.62
N SER A 106 -19.45 -2.29 -17.22
CA SER A 106 -20.79 -2.73 -17.65
C SER A 106 -21.56 -1.79 -18.60
N LYS A 107 -20.93 -1.37 -19.70
CA LYS A 107 -21.67 -1.33 -20.99
C LYS A 107 -21.30 -2.51 -21.91
N GLN A 108 -20.51 -3.47 -21.42
CA GLN A 108 -19.89 -4.49 -22.27
C GLN A 108 -20.48 -5.90 -22.23
N ILE A 109 -21.38 -6.26 -21.31
CA ILE A 109 -21.65 -7.70 -21.10
C ILE A 109 -23.11 -8.03 -20.79
N PRO A 110 -23.89 -8.45 -21.80
CA PRO A 110 -24.58 -9.72 -21.80
C PRO A 110 -23.62 -10.82 -22.32
N ASN A 111 -23.39 -11.87 -21.53
CA ASN A 111 -22.71 -13.13 -21.90
C ASN A 111 -21.32 -13.03 -22.57
N SER A 112 -20.19 -13.24 -21.87
CA SER A 112 -18.99 -13.78 -22.53
C SER A 112 -17.88 -14.31 -21.61
N LYS A 113 -17.42 -15.50 -21.93
CA LYS A 113 -16.29 -16.26 -21.38
C LYS A 113 -14.94 -15.80 -21.98
N SER A 114 -14.69 -14.50 -22.19
CA SER A 114 -13.43 -14.04 -22.82
C SER A 114 -12.39 -13.57 -21.80
N GLN A 115 -11.17 -14.12 -21.86
CA GLN A 115 -10.02 -13.73 -21.01
C GLN A 115 -9.59 -12.26 -21.21
N ASN A 116 -9.99 -11.62 -22.31
CA ASN A 116 -9.61 -10.24 -22.69
C ASN A 116 -10.32 -9.12 -21.89
N GLN A 117 -11.02 -9.46 -20.80
CA GLN A 117 -11.83 -8.52 -20.01
C GLN A 117 -11.39 -8.39 -18.55
N LYS A 118 -10.39 -9.17 -18.11
CA LYS A 118 -9.89 -9.12 -16.74
C LYS A 118 -8.95 -7.93 -16.55
N PRO A 119 -8.92 -7.29 -15.37
CA PRO A 119 -7.87 -6.34 -15.04
C PRO A 119 -6.47 -6.95 -15.23
N HIS A 120 -5.55 -6.16 -15.77
CA HIS A 120 -4.15 -6.53 -15.93
C HIS A 120 -3.28 -5.79 -14.92
N ILE A 121 -2.38 -6.54 -14.27
CA ILE A 121 -1.42 -6.05 -13.29
C ILE A 121 -0.02 -6.22 -13.88
N ILE A 122 0.85 -5.24 -13.66
CA ILE A 122 2.29 -5.37 -13.92
C ILE A 122 3.00 -5.33 -12.59
N THR A 123 3.89 -6.29 -12.35
CA THR A 123 4.73 -6.36 -11.16
C THR A 123 6.11 -6.89 -11.51
N SER A 124 7.05 -6.98 -10.56
CA SER A 124 8.35 -7.61 -10.80
C SER A 124 8.39 -9.09 -10.37
N ALA A 125 9.34 -9.84 -10.93
CA ALA A 125 9.54 -11.26 -10.60
C ALA A 125 10.21 -11.50 -9.24
N PHE A 126 10.79 -10.45 -8.63
CA PHE A 126 11.54 -10.53 -7.36
C PHE A 126 10.92 -9.69 -6.22
N GLU A 127 9.62 -9.42 -6.31
CA GLU A 127 8.90 -8.74 -5.25
C GLU A 127 8.84 -9.60 -3.98
N HIS A 128 8.55 -8.99 -2.84
CA HIS A 128 8.28 -9.73 -1.62
C HIS A 128 7.10 -10.70 -1.81
N HIS A 129 7.08 -11.80 -1.07
CA HIS A 129 6.02 -12.81 -1.16
C HIS A 129 4.61 -12.24 -0.92
N ALA A 130 4.48 -11.18 -0.13
CA ALA A 130 3.20 -10.50 0.07
C ALA A 130 2.61 -9.94 -1.23
N VAL A 131 3.44 -9.50 -2.18
CA VAL A 131 3.00 -9.03 -3.51
C VAL A 131 2.86 -10.22 -4.47
N LEU A 132 3.89 -11.07 -4.58
CA LEU A 132 3.90 -12.19 -5.53
C LEU A 132 2.74 -13.15 -5.29
N LYS A 133 2.50 -13.57 -4.03
CA LYS A 133 1.45 -14.54 -3.71
C LYS A 133 0.05 -13.97 -3.88
N THR A 134 -0.14 -12.67 -3.66
CA THR A 134 -1.40 -11.99 -3.94
C THR A 134 -1.68 -11.93 -5.44
N CYS A 135 -0.68 -11.59 -6.25
CA CYS A 135 -0.79 -11.63 -7.71
C CYS A 135 -1.10 -13.06 -8.20
N GLU A 136 -0.37 -14.07 -7.73
CA GLU A 136 -0.60 -15.48 -8.07
C GLU A 136 -2.01 -15.95 -7.68
N ASP A 137 -2.52 -15.56 -6.50
CA ASP A 137 -3.90 -15.91 -6.07
C ASP A 137 -4.94 -15.31 -7.00
N LEU A 138 -4.78 -14.03 -7.35
CA LEU A 138 -5.69 -13.35 -8.28
C LEU A 138 -5.69 -13.98 -9.68
N GLU A 139 -4.54 -14.44 -10.17
CA GLU A 139 -4.45 -15.20 -11.43
C GLU A 139 -5.11 -16.57 -11.33
N LYS A 140 -4.81 -17.34 -10.27
CA LYS A 140 -5.39 -18.68 -10.02
C LYS A 140 -6.91 -18.65 -9.92
N ARG A 141 -7.45 -17.62 -9.26
CA ARG A 141 -8.90 -17.38 -9.16
C ARG A 141 -9.50 -16.77 -10.43
N GLY A 142 -8.66 -16.41 -11.40
CA GLY A 142 -9.07 -15.83 -12.65
C GLY A 142 -9.68 -14.44 -12.49
N LEU A 143 -9.29 -13.68 -11.47
CA LEU A 143 -9.76 -12.32 -11.19
C LEU A 143 -8.92 -11.25 -11.89
N ALA A 144 -7.65 -11.54 -12.15
CA ALA A 144 -6.74 -10.67 -12.90
C ALA A 144 -5.81 -11.49 -13.81
N THR A 145 -5.06 -10.78 -14.65
CA THR A 145 -3.89 -11.32 -15.37
C THR A 145 -2.65 -10.53 -14.94
N VAL A 146 -1.49 -11.16 -14.85
CA VAL A 146 -0.27 -10.49 -14.36
C VAL A 146 0.86 -10.61 -15.37
N THR A 147 1.63 -9.52 -15.54
CA THR A 147 2.94 -9.56 -16.19
C THR A 147 4.02 -9.36 -15.13
N TYR A 148 4.95 -10.32 -15.04
CA TYR A 148 6.12 -10.25 -14.14
C TYR A 148 7.35 -9.77 -14.90
N ILE A 149 7.80 -8.55 -14.64
CA ILE A 149 8.99 -7.96 -15.24
C ILE A 149 10.23 -8.49 -14.53
N ARG A 150 11.16 -9.07 -15.30
CA ARG A 150 12.48 -9.44 -14.76
C ARG A 150 13.39 -8.21 -14.71
N PRO A 151 14.07 -7.97 -13.57
CA PRO A 151 15.08 -6.93 -13.48
C PRO A 151 16.27 -7.21 -14.42
N ASN A 152 17.09 -6.19 -14.66
CA ASN A 152 18.38 -6.36 -15.34
C ASN A 152 19.43 -7.00 -14.39
N ASN A 153 20.68 -7.14 -14.86
CA ASN A 153 21.76 -7.75 -14.08
C ASN A 153 22.16 -6.94 -12.81
N GLU A 154 21.71 -5.69 -12.69
CA GLU A 154 21.92 -4.83 -11.52
C GLU A 154 20.74 -4.88 -10.53
N GLY A 155 19.72 -5.70 -10.84
CA GLY A 155 18.50 -5.77 -10.02
C GLY A 155 17.52 -4.63 -10.28
N ILE A 156 17.66 -3.86 -11.37
CA ILE A 156 16.79 -2.72 -11.69
C ILE A 156 15.65 -3.14 -12.62
N VAL A 157 14.42 -2.77 -12.25
CA VAL A 157 13.23 -2.85 -13.09
C VAL A 157 13.14 -1.58 -13.94
N GLU A 158 13.49 -1.72 -15.21
CA GLU A 158 13.58 -0.58 -16.13
C GLU A 158 12.18 -0.02 -16.48
N PRO A 159 11.95 1.31 -16.37
CA PRO A 159 10.67 1.93 -16.73
C PRO A 159 10.19 1.60 -18.14
N GLU A 160 11.12 1.45 -19.10
CA GLU A 160 10.80 1.09 -20.48
C GLU A 160 10.25 -0.34 -20.62
N LYS A 161 10.67 -1.28 -19.76
CA LYS A 161 10.08 -2.64 -19.75
C LYS A 161 8.65 -2.61 -19.23
N ILE A 162 8.38 -1.81 -18.18
CA ILE A 162 7.02 -1.60 -17.66
C ILE A 162 6.15 -0.99 -18.76
N LYS A 163 6.62 0.06 -19.41
CA LYS A 163 5.90 0.76 -20.49
C LYS A 163 5.53 -0.18 -21.65
N LYS A 164 6.46 -1.02 -22.10
CA LYS A 164 6.20 -2.04 -23.14
C LYS A 164 5.19 -3.11 -22.70
N ALA A 165 5.08 -3.38 -21.41
CA ALA A 165 4.12 -4.33 -20.86
C ALA A 165 2.72 -3.75 -20.64
N ILE A 166 2.52 -2.43 -20.79
CA ILE A 166 1.20 -1.80 -20.66
C ILE A 166 0.27 -2.30 -21.77
N ARG A 167 -0.85 -2.89 -21.34
CA ARG A 167 -1.99 -3.31 -22.16
C ARG A 167 -3.20 -2.37 -21.96
N PRO A 168 -4.19 -2.36 -22.86
CA PRO A 168 -5.41 -1.57 -22.71
C PRO A 168 -6.18 -1.81 -21.41
N ASN A 169 -6.08 -3.01 -20.84
CA ASN A 169 -6.70 -3.41 -19.57
C ASN A 169 -5.78 -3.31 -18.35
N THR A 170 -4.61 -2.67 -18.48
CA THR A 170 -3.70 -2.47 -17.33
C THR A 170 -4.31 -1.46 -16.37
N VAL A 171 -4.42 -1.85 -15.11
CA VAL A 171 -5.00 -1.01 -14.06
C VAL A 171 -4.05 -0.76 -12.91
N LEU A 172 -3.05 -1.62 -12.71
CA LEU A 172 -2.15 -1.54 -11.56
C LEU A 172 -0.74 -1.89 -11.99
N VAL A 173 0.21 -1.05 -11.58
CA VAL A 173 1.63 -1.35 -11.54
C VAL A 173 2.01 -1.42 -10.06
N SER A 174 2.64 -2.51 -9.62
CA SER A 174 3.13 -2.69 -8.25
C SER A 174 4.61 -3.00 -8.29
N ILE A 175 5.45 -2.12 -7.77
CA ILE A 175 6.91 -2.31 -7.77
C ILE A 175 7.47 -1.94 -6.41
N MET A 176 8.18 -2.86 -5.76
CA MET A 176 8.86 -2.59 -4.50
C MET A 176 9.89 -1.47 -4.67
N TYR A 177 10.02 -0.61 -3.68
CA TYR A 177 10.95 0.51 -3.74
C TYR A 177 12.40 0.04 -3.52
N VAL A 178 12.60 -0.90 -2.59
CA VAL A 178 13.91 -1.47 -2.30
C VAL A 178 13.77 -2.98 -2.15
N ASN A 179 14.57 -3.74 -2.88
CA ASN A 179 14.58 -5.19 -2.73
C ASN A 179 15.20 -5.60 -1.38
N ASN A 180 14.51 -6.45 -0.64
CA ASN A 180 14.91 -6.86 0.71
C ASN A 180 16.08 -7.85 0.76
N GLU A 181 16.48 -8.45 -0.37
CA GLU A 181 17.57 -9.45 -0.42
C GLU A 181 18.88 -8.80 -0.88
N ILE A 182 18.84 -8.05 -1.98
CA ILE A 182 20.05 -7.44 -2.59
C ILE A 182 20.18 -5.94 -2.32
N GLY A 183 19.15 -5.29 -1.76
CA GLY A 183 19.18 -3.86 -1.43
C GLY A 183 19.05 -2.91 -2.62
N THR A 184 18.79 -3.42 -3.82
CA THR A 184 18.67 -2.58 -5.02
C THR A 184 17.46 -1.64 -4.91
N ILE A 185 17.73 -0.35 -5.08
CA ILE A 185 16.74 0.73 -5.09
C ILE A 185 16.11 0.82 -6.48
N GLN A 186 14.79 0.72 -6.56
CA GLN A 186 14.04 0.84 -7.81
C GLN A 186 13.77 2.30 -8.16
N PRO A 187 13.72 2.65 -9.46
CA PRO A 187 13.48 4.02 -9.93
C PRO A 187 11.98 4.40 -9.87
N ILE A 188 11.40 4.39 -8.66
CA ILE A 188 9.96 4.57 -8.44
C ILE A 188 9.46 5.90 -8.98
N ARG A 189 10.22 6.98 -8.81
CA ARG A 189 9.87 8.31 -9.33
C ARG A 189 9.78 8.33 -10.85
N GLU A 190 10.75 7.72 -11.53
CA GLU A 190 10.78 7.62 -12.99
C GLU A 190 9.60 6.79 -13.49
N ILE A 191 9.30 5.67 -12.81
CA ILE A 191 8.13 4.82 -13.10
C ILE A 191 6.84 5.61 -12.91
N GLY A 192 6.69 6.34 -11.80
CA GLY A 192 5.50 7.15 -11.52
C GLY A 192 5.28 8.27 -12.55
N LYS A 193 6.33 9.02 -12.90
CA LYS A 193 6.27 10.02 -13.98
C LYS A 193 5.87 9.42 -15.32
N MET A 194 6.40 8.25 -15.64
CA MET A 194 6.07 7.53 -16.87
C MET A 194 4.58 7.13 -16.89
N ILE A 195 4.08 6.53 -15.80
CA ILE A 195 2.67 6.15 -15.67
C ILE A 195 1.75 7.36 -15.75
N GLU A 196 2.11 8.47 -15.10
CA GLU A 196 1.34 9.71 -15.17
C GLU A 196 1.26 10.25 -16.62
N SER A 197 2.37 10.20 -17.36
CA SER A 197 2.42 10.57 -18.77
C SER A 197 1.50 9.69 -19.62
N GLU A 198 1.52 8.38 -19.41
CA GLU A 198 0.64 7.44 -20.12
C GLU A 198 -0.84 7.65 -19.78
N ASN A 199 -1.17 7.90 -18.52
CA ASN A 199 -2.54 8.25 -18.10
C ASN A 199 -3.01 9.55 -18.77
N ARG A 200 -2.16 10.58 -18.84
CA ARG A 200 -2.48 11.85 -19.53
C ARG A 200 -2.74 11.64 -21.03
N LYS A 201 -2.00 10.74 -21.70
CA LYS A 201 -2.24 10.38 -23.12
C LYS A 201 -3.58 9.69 -23.30
N LYS A 202 -3.86 8.64 -22.52
CA LYS A 202 -5.14 7.91 -22.54
C LYS A 202 -6.33 8.85 -22.33
N LEU A 203 -6.23 9.77 -21.38
CA LEU A 203 -7.29 10.76 -21.11
C LEU A 203 -7.54 11.70 -22.30
N LYS A 204 -6.49 12.16 -22.99
CA LYS A 204 -6.63 13.01 -24.19
C LYS A 204 -7.27 12.25 -25.34
N GLU A 205 -6.85 11.00 -25.57
CA GLU A 205 -7.41 10.12 -26.60
C GLU A 205 -8.90 9.85 -26.36
N ASN A 206 -9.27 9.51 -25.13
CA ASN A 206 -10.67 9.28 -24.73
C ASN A 206 -11.53 10.53 -24.93
N ARG A 207 -11.04 11.72 -24.56
CA ARG A 207 -11.75 12.99 -24.76
C ARG A 207 -11.96 13.31 -26.25
N ASN A 208 -10.95 13.05 -27.08
CA ASN A 208 -11.03 13.29 -28.53
C ASN A 208 -12.01 12.33 -29.21
N GLN A 209 -12.00 11.04 -28.83
CA GLN A 209 -12.97 10.06 -29.33
C GLN A 209 -14.40 10.42 -28.95
N TYR A 210 -14.64 10.79 -27.68
CA TYR A 210 -15.96 11.22 -27.22
C TYR A 210 -16.49 12.45 -28.00
N ARG A 211 -15.62 13.44 -28.28
CA ARG A 211 -15.99 14.63 -29.06
C ARG A 211 -16.37 14.28 -30.50
N LYS A 212 -15.60 13.44 -31.19
CA LYS A 212 -15.92 12.99 -32.57
C LYS A 212 -17.26 12.26 -32.63
N GLN A 213 -17.51 11.35 -31.70
CA GLN A 213 -18.75 10.57 -31.68
C GLN A 213 -20.00 11.40 -31.33
N LYS A 214 -19.86 12.42 -30.47
CA LYS A 214 -20.96 13.36 -30.18
C LYS A 214 -21.38 14.15 -31.42
N ILE A 215 -20.45 14.39 -32.35
CA ILE A 215 -20.71 15.06 -33.64
C ILE A 215 -21.38 14.09 -34.63
N GLU A 216 -21.07 12.79 -34.55
CA GLU A 216 -21.51 11.76 -35.51
C GLU A 216 -22.84 11.06 -35.15
N ASN A 217 -23.58 11.49 -34.12
CA ASN A 217 -24.90 10.92 -33.71
C ASN A 217 -24.95 9.38 -33.57
N ALA A 218 -23.84 8.73 -33.22
CA ALA A 218 -23.79 7.27 -33.13
C ALA A 218 -24.33 6.75 -31.78
N THR A 219 -25.45 6.02 -31.82
CA THR A 219 -26.12 5.29 -30.71
C THR A 219 -25.36 4.05 -30.21
N SER A 220 -24.03 4.00 -30.33
CA SER A 220 -23.25 2.82 -29.95
C SER A 220 -22.88 2.81 -28.45
N ASN A 221 -23.03 1.65 -27.82
CA ASN A 221 -22.66 1.38 -26.42
C ASN A 221 -21.17 1.68 -26.17
N PHE A 222 -20.92 2.84 -25.55
CA PHE A 222 -19.58 3.29 -25.17
C PHE A 222 -18.89 2.24 -24.27
N LYS A 223 -17.78 1.69 -24.75
CA LYS A 223 -16.85 0.86 -24.00
C LYS A 223 -15.75 1.77 -23.44
N GLN A 224 -15.87 2.26 -22.20
CA GLN A 224 -14.73 2.95 -21.57
C GLN A 224 -13.63 1.89 -21.33
N PRO A 225 -12.43 2.00 -21.93
CA PRO A 225 -11.30 1.20 -21.49
C PRO A 225 -10.94 1.62 -20.05
N PHE A 226 -10.25 0.75 -19.32
CA PHE A 226 -9.66 1.13 -18.04
C PHE A 226 -8.75 2.36 -18.25
N SER A 227 -9.19 3.52 -17.78
CA SER A 227 -8.62 4.79 -18.22
C SER A 227 -7.35 5.17 -17.46
N GLN A 228 -7.22 4.73 -16.21
CA GLN A 228 -6.12 5.06 -15.32
C GLN A 228 -5.39 3.81 -14.85
N ILE A 229 -4.07 3.85 -14.96
CA ILE A 229 -3.14 2.91 -14.34
C ILE A 229 -2.73 3.51 -12.99
N TYR A 230 -2.93 2.77 -11.91
CA TYR A 230 -2.48 3.16 -10.58
C TYR A 230 -1.09 2.59 -10.28
N LEU A 231 -0.28 3.34 -9.53
CA LEU A 231 1.04 2.89 -9.07
C LEU A 231 1.02 2.60 -7.56
N HIS A 232 1.32 1.35 -7.21
CA HIS A 232 1.64 0.90 -5.87
C HIS A 232 3.16 0.74 -5.71
N THR A 233 3.69 1.14 -4.55
CA THR A 233 5.05 0.76 -4.16
C THR A 233 5.11 0.15 -2.76
N ASP A 234 5.72 -1.04 -2.67
CA ASP A 234 6.12 -1.63 -1.39
C ASP A 234 7.39 -0.90 -0.92
N ALA A 235 7.23 -0.01 0.06
CA ALA A 235 8.31 0.81 0.61
C ALA A 235 8.80 0.32 1.99
N VAL A 236 8.56 -0.96 2.32
CA VAL A 236 8.90 -1.58 3.60
C VAL A 236 10.37 -1.43 3.97
N GLN A 237 11.28 -1.53 2.99
CA GLN A 237 12.73 -1.37 3.18
C GLN A 237 13.25 0.05 2.90
N ALA A 238 12.37 0.99 2.54
CA ALA A 238 12.75 2.34 2.10
C ALA A 238 12.56 3.41 3.19
N ALA A 239 11.59 3.22 4.08
CA ALA A 239 11.06 4.26 4.96
C ALA A 239 12.10 4.99 5.82
N GLU A 240 13.17 4.31 6.26
CA GLU A 240 14.21 4.93 7.08
C GLU A 240 15.20 5.78 6.26
N SER A 241 15.48 5.38 5.02
CA SER A 241 16.67 5.87 4.29
C SER A 241 16.37 6.64 3.02
N LEU A 242 15.17 6.50 2.45
CA LEU A 242 14.82 7.10 1.15
C LEU A 242 13.75 8.19 1.28
N PRO A 243 13.56 9.02 0.23
CA PRO A 243 12.43 9.94 0.16
C PRO A 243 11.09 9.19 0.15
N MET A 244 10.17 9.61 1.02
CA MET A 244 8.85 8.99 1.20
C MET A 244 7.69 9.91 0.81
N ASP A 245 8.01 11.09 0.27
CA ASP A 245 7.03 12.03 -0.26
C ASP A 245 6.29 11.40 -1.46
N VAL A 246 4.99 11.18 -1.30
CA VAL A 246 4.18 10.44 -2.28
C VAL A 246 3.94 11.22 -3.56
N ASP A 247 4.02 12.55 -3.52
CA ASP A 247 3.91 13.43 -4.68
C ASP A 247 5.24 13.47 -5.44
N TYR A 248 6.37 13.52 -4.73
CA TYR A 248 7.69 13.38 -5.33
C TYR A 248 7.85 12.03 -6.06
N LEU A 249 7.31 10.96 -5.48
CA LEU A 249 7.35 9.61 -6.04
C LEU A 249 6.30 9.37 -7.14
N HIS A 250 5.29 10.23 -7.27
CA HIS A 250 4.16 10.05 -8.18
C HIS A 250 3.43 8.70 -7.99
N VAL A 251 3.28 8.25 -6.74
CA VAL A 251 2.59 6.99 -6.40
C VAL A 251 1.14 7.24 -6.00
N ASP A 252 0.28 6.27 -6.27
CA ASP A 252 -1.12 6.26 -5.84
C ASP A 252 -1.33 5.49 -4.54
N MET A 253 -0.43 4.54 -4.24
CA MET A 253 -0.43 3.77 -3.00
C MET A 253 1.01 3.45 -2.56
N LEU A 254 1.22 3.39 -1.24
CA LEU A 254 2.53 3.08 -0.66
C LEU A 254 2.38 2.29 0.65
N THR A 255 3.12 1.18 0.78
CA THR A 255 3.12 0.33 1.97
C THR A 255 4.30 0.63 2.91
N ILE A 256 4.05 0.66 4.22
CA ILE A 256 5.09 0.64 5.27
C ILE A 256 4.78 -0.47 6.29
N ALA A 257 5.83 -1.13 6.80
CA ALA A 257 5.75 -2.06 7.94
C ALA A 257 6.55 -1.54 9.14
N GLY A 258 5.93 -1.47 10.32
CA GLY A 258 6.55 -0.87 11.49
C GLY A 258 7.82 -1.58 11.97
N HIS A 259 7.83 -2.91 11.90
CA HIS A 259 8.94 -3.72 12.43
C HIS A 259 10.26 -3.64 11.64
N LYS A 260 10.31 -2.86 10.55
CA LYS A 260 11.54 -2.53 9.81
C LYS A 260 12.17 -1.21 10.24
N ILE A 261 11.45 -0.38 10.99
CA ILE A 261 11.86 1.00 11.31
C ILE A 261 11.94 1.29 12.81
N GLY A 262 11.99 0.23 13.64
CA GLY A 262 12.03 0.35 15.09
C GLY A 262 10.65 0.45 15.76
N ALA A 263 9.56 0.25 15.02
CA ALA A 263 8.21 0.13 15.56
C ALA A 263 7.87 -1.32 15.94
N PRO A 264 6.79 -1.54 16.73
CA PRO A 264 6.37 -2.90 17.09
C PRO A 264 6.01 -3.73 15.86
N LYS A 265 6.06 -5.06 16.01
CA LYS A 265 5.42 -6.00 15.07
C LYS A 265 3.90 -5.88 15.21
N GLY A 266 3.17 -6.33 14.19
CA GLY A 266 1.71 -6.29 14.21
C GLY A 266 1.12 -4.91 13.88
N ILE A 267 1.89 -4.05 13.22
CA ILE A 267 1.41 -2.79 12.64
C ILE A 267 2.09 -2.51 11.30
N GLY A 268 1.29 -2.04 10.35
CA GLY A 268 1.70 -1.44 9.10
C GLY A 268 0.76 -0.31 8.74
N LEU A 269 0.99 0.29 7.59
CA LEU A 269 0.04 1.23 6.99
C LEU A 269 0.07 1.12 5.48
N LEU A 270 -1.05 1.51 4.88
CA LEU A 270 -1.19 1.76 3.45
C LEU A 270 -1.56 3.23 3.25
N TYR A 271 -0.71 3.97 2.55
CA TYR A 271 -1.11 5.23 1.94
C TYR A 271 -1.93 4.93 0.68
N VAL A 272 -3.02 5.67 0.48
CA VAL A 272 -3.90 5.58 -0.69
C VAL A 272 -4.36 6.97 -1.10
N ARG A 273 -3.85 7.44 -2.23
CA ARG A 273 -4.20 8.71 -2.84
C ARG A 273 -5.71 8.85 -3.03
N ARG A 274 -6.25 10.02 -2.75
CA ARG A 274 -7.67 10.34 -2.95
C ARG A 274 -8.07 10.08 -4.40
N GLY A 275 -9.12 9.28 -4.59
CA GLY A 275 -9.64 8.90 -5.90
C GLY A 275 -9.14 7.54 -6.39
N THR A 276 -8.13 6.94 -5.74
CA THR A 276 -7.72 5.56 -6.02
C THR A 276 -8.83 4.58 -5.58
N PRO A 277 -9.28 3.68 -6.47
CA PRO A 277 -10.35 2.74 -6.17
C PRO A 277 -9.84 1.69 -5.18
N LEU A 278 -10.49 1.54 -4.04
CA LEU A 278 -10.11 0.55 -3.05
C LEU A 278 -11.33 -0.07 -2.38
N ALA A 279 -11.46 -1.39 -2.43
CA ALA A 279 -12.45 -2.13 -1.67
C ALA A 279 -11.82 -2.68 -0.37
N PRO A 280 -12.54 -2.67 0.76
CA PRO A 280 -12.06 -3.28 1.99
C PRO A 280 -11.95 -4.80 1.84
N MET A 281 -10.93 -5.38 2.47
CA MET A 281 -10.79 -6.85 2.58
C MET A 281 -11.41 -7.38 3.88
N ILE A 282 -11.31 -6.62 4.96
CA ILE A 282 -11.82 -6.96 6.29
C ILE A 282 -13.10 -6.15 6.52
N HIS A 283 -14.22 -6.85 6.72
CA HIS A 283 -15.54 -6.25 6.94
C HIS A 283 -15.90 -6.34 8.43
N GLY A 284 -16.63 -5.35 8.94
CA GLY A 284 -16.99 -5.24 10.35
C GLY A 284 -17.51 -3.85 10.68
N GLY A 285 -17.08 -3.29 11.82
CA GLY A 285 -17.37 -1.90 12.18
C GLY A 285 -16.74 -0.87 11.22
N GLU A 286 -16.98 0.41 11.51
CA GLU A 286 -16.60 1.54 10.64
C GLU A 286 -15.16 2.05 10.88
N GLN A 287 -14.30 1.27 11.54
CA GLN A 287 -12.90 1.65 11.75
C GLN A 287 -12.18 1.94 10.42
N GLU A 288 -11.17 2.81 10.48
CA GLU A 288 -10.43 3.30 9.30
C GLU A 288 -11.37 3.80 8.19
N SER A 289 -12.45 4.49 8.57
CA SER A 289 -13.51 4.99 7.68
C SER A 289 -14.18 3.88 6.83
N GLY A 290 -14.34 2.69 7.42
CA GLY A 290 -14.91 1.52 6.76
C GLY A 290 -13.97 0.85 5.74
N ARG A 291 -12.71 1.28 5.67
CA ARG A 291 -11.72 0.74 4.72
C ARG A 291 -10.96 -0.46 5.28
N ARG A 292 -10.89 -0.57 6.61
CA ARG A 292 -10.27 -1.70 7.33
C ARG A 292 -10.91 -1.83 8.71
N ALA A 293 -11.84 -2.77 8.84
CA ALA A 293 -12.57 -2.98 10.09
C ALA A 293 -11.74 -3.63 11.20
N GLY A 294 -12.24 -3.53 12.43
CA GLY A 294 -11.64 -4.09 13.64
C GLY A 294 -11.02 -3.01 14.52
N THR A 295 -11.21 -3.11 15.83
CA THR A 295 -10.73 -2.13 16.81
C THR A 295 -9.26 -1.78 16.58
N GLU A 296 -8.97 -0.49 16.47
CA GLU A 296 -7.65 0.01 16.17
C GLU A 296 -6.65 -0.38 17.28
N ASN A 297 -5.46 -0.85 16.88
CA ASN A 297 -4.38 -1.17 17.82
C ASN A 297 -3.66 0.13 18.23
N VAL A 298 -4.30 0.90 19.11
CA VAL A 298 -3.86 2.24 19.52
C VAL A 298 -2.39 2.25 19.99
N PRO A 299 -1.92 1.35 20.89
CA PRO A 299 -0.51 1.33 21.26
C PRO A 299 0.41 1.20 20.04
N SER A 300 0.15 0.24 19.15
CA SER A 300 1.03 0.04 17.99
C SER A 300 0.94 1.17 16.95
N ILE A 301 -0.21 1.82 16.79
CA ILE A 301 -0.37 3.00 15.93
C ILE A 301 0.49 4.16 16.44
N VAL A 302 0.41 4.44 17.75
CA VAL A 302 1.26 5.45 18.41
C VAL A 302 2.73 5.09 18.27
N GLY A 303 3.09 3.82 18.48
CA GLY A 303 4.46 3.35 18.31
C GLY A 303 4.99 3.49 16.88
N LEU A 304 4.15 3.25 15.87
CA LEU A 304 4.50 3.48 14.46
C LEU A 304 4.76 4.96 14.17
N ALA A 305 3.88 5.84 14.65
CA ALA A 305 4.07 7.28 14.50
C ALA A 305 5.35 7.74 15.21
N GLU A 306 5.62 7.29 16.43
CA GLU A 306 6.86 7.64 17.13
C GLU A 306 8.11 7.17 16.37
N ALA A 307 8.10 5.96 15.80
CA ALA A 307 9.21 5.47 14.99
C ALA A 307 9.47 6.36 13.76
N ILE A 308 8.41 6.80 13.08
CA ILE A 308 8.49 7.73 11.94
C ILE A 308 8.99 9.11 12.40
N ARG A 309 8.55 9.58 13.57
CA ARG A 309 9.03 10.85 14.16
C ARG A 309 10.55 10.84 14.36
N GLN A 310 11.07 9.71 14.84
CA GLN A 310 12.50 9.54 15.08
C GLN A 310 13.28 9.55 13.76
N ILE A 311 12.73 8.96 12.68
CA ILE A 311 13.32 9.05 11.34
C ILE A 311 13.39 10.52 10.88
N GLN A 312 12.32 11.30 11.08
CA GLN A 312 12.31 12.72 10.68
C GLN A 312 13.31 13.58 11.46
N LYS A 313 13.54 13.28 12.74
CA LYS A 313 14.53 13.99 13.57
C LYS A 313 15.99 13.68 13.21
N ALA A 314 16.23 12.53 12.61
CA ALA A 314 17.57 12.08 12.25
C ALA A 314 18.05 12.63 10.88
N LYS A 315 17.18 13.31 10.14
CA LYS A 315 17.47 13.97 8.86
C LYS A 315 17.73 15.46 9.06
#